data_AF-A0AAX2H209-F1
#
_entry.id   AF-A0AAX2H209-F1
#
_cell.length_a   1.000
_cell.length_b   1.000
_cell.length_c   1.000
_cell.angle_alpha   90.00
_cell.angle_beta   90.00
_cell.angle_gamma   90.00
#
_symmetry.space_group_name_H-M   'P 1'
#
loop_
_entity.id
_entity.type
_entity.pdbx_description
1 polymer ?
#
loop_
_entity_poly.entity_id
_entity_poly.type
_entity_poly.pdbx_seq_one_letter_code
_entity_poly.pdbx_strand_id
1 'polypeptide(L)'
;MRVKNYKIVNENFFDLLDKKKVLIEIIDKYSYNENMIFSSYQWSKDLQMYLFLTYIGNDKMNAAELYVNRFYWFKKFYYDYSKTEGNDVGIEQQITMLLEEMVNDLPNDFDWNVIEEIYNLFP
;
A
#
# COMPACT_ATOMS: atom_id res chain seq x y z
N MET A 1 -4.58 -4.97 -13.24
CA MET A 1 -5.02 -6.23 -12.59
C MET A 1 -6.38 -5.97 -11.94
N ARG A 2 -7.23 -6.99 -11.76
CA ARG A 2 -8.45 -6.90 -10.92
C ARG A 2 -8.39 -7.97 -9.85
N VAL A 3 -8.88 -7.64 -8.66
CA VAL A 3 -9.12 -8.60 -7.56
C VAL A 3 -10.61 -8.49 -7.27
N LYS A 4 -11.36 -9.57 -7.48
CA LYS A 4 -12.84 -9.53 -7.52
C LYS A 4 -13.34 -8.35 -8.39
N ASN A 5 -14.13 -7.46 -7.78
CA ASN A 5 -14.73 -6.29 -8.41
C ASN A 5 -13.82 -5.05 -8.40
N TYR A 6 -12.69 -5.09 -7.68
CA TYR A 6 -11.81 -3.95 -7.49
C TYR A 6 -10.73 -3.88 -8.57
N LYS A 7 -10.55 -2.69 -9.15
CA LYS A 7 -9.43 -2.40 -10.05
C LYS A 7 -8.23 -1.97 -9.21
N ILE A 8 -7.14 -2.73 -9.31
CA ILE A 8 -5.89 -2.35 -8.68
C ILE A 8 -5.18 -1.32 -9.57
N VAL A 9 -4.90 -0.15 -8.99
CA VAL A 9 -4.19 0.94 -9.65
C VAL A 9 -2.74 0.54 -9.89
N ASN A 10 -2.13 1.00 -10.97
CA ASN A 10 -0.72 0.71 -11.30
C ASN A 10 0.19 1.90 -10.96
N GLU A 11 1.50 1.75 -11.18
CA GLU A 11 2.52 2.78 -10.93
C GLU A 11 2.25 4.13 -11.63
N ASN A 12 1.46 4.10 -12.70
CA ASN A 12 1.13 5.26 -13.53
C ASN A 12 -0.02 6.10 -12.96
N PHE A 13 -0.72 5.62 -11.92
CA PHE A 13 -1.91 6.27 -11.37
C PHE A 13 -1.64 7.69 -10.84
N PHE A 14 -0.39 7.96 -10.44
CA PHE A 14 0.06 9.23 -9.90
C PHE A 14 1.04 9.97 -10.83
N ASP A 15 1.05 9.68 -12.14
CA ASP A 15 2.02 10.26 -13.09
C ASP A 15 1.90 11.78 -13.29
N LEU A 16 0.73 12.36 -13.01
CA LEU A 16 0.54 13.81 -13.07
C LEU A 16 1.12 14.55 -11.85
N LEU A 17 1.63 13.83 -10.86
CA LEU A 17 2.23 14.42 -9.67
C LEU A 17 3.73 14.56 -9.83
N ASP A 18 4.28 15.59 -9.19
CA ASP A 18 5.71 15.61 -8.87
C ASP A 18 5.96 14.59 -7.74
N LYS A 19 6.09 13.31 -8.13
CA LYS A 19 6.22 12.17 -7.22
C LYS A 19 7.35 12.38 -6.22
N LYS A 20 8.49 12.95 -6.66
CA LYS A 20 9.65 13.17 -5.79
C LYS A 20 9.33 14.21 -4.72
N LYS A 21 8.74 15.34 -5.11
CA LYS A 21 8.35 16.38 -4.14
C LYS A 21 7.36 15.84 -3.11
N VAL A 22 6.33 15.14 -3.55
CA VAL A 22 5.32 14.56 -2.64
C VAL A 22 5.94 13.55 -1.67
N LEU A 23 6.84 12.68 -2.15
CA LEU A 23 7.53 11.72 -1.28
C LEU A 23 8.43 12.40 -0.25
N ILE A 24 9.14 13.46 -0.62
CA ILE A 24 9.93 14.25 0.34
C ILE A 24 9.02 14.86 1.43
N GLU A 25 7.88 15.44 1.04
CA GLU A 25 6.92 15.98 2.01
C GLU A 25 6.37 14.90 2.96
N ILE A 26 6.13 13.68 2.46
CA ILE A 26 5.72 12.53 3.28
C ILE A 26 6.84 12.10 4.23
N ILE A 27 8.08 12.01 3.74
CA ILE A 27 9.27 11.66 4.54
C ILE A 27 9.45 12.65 5.68
N ASP A 28 9.45 13.94 5.38
CA ASP A 28 9.68 15.00 6.37
C ASP A 28 8.58 15.04 7.43
N LYS A 29 7.33 14.80 7.03
CA LYS A 29 6.17 14.88 7.91
C LYS A 29 6.01 13.67 8.83
N TYR A 30 6.32 12.47 8.34
CA TYR A 30 6.07 11.21 9.05
C TYR A 30 7.35 10.46 9.46
N SER A 31 8.52 11.05 9.21
CA SER A 31 9.83 10.50 9.58
C SER A 31 10.11 9.12 8.99
N TYR A 32 9.67 8.88 7.75
CA TYR A 32 9.99 7.64 7.05
C TYR A 32 11.49 7.56 6.69
N ASN A 33 12.01 6.34 6.59
CA ASN A 33 13.38 6.10 6.16
C ASN A 33 13.53 6.41 4.66
N GLU A 34 14.23 7.51 4.34
CA GLU A 34 14.48 7.95 2.96
C GLU A 34 15.17 6.86 2.11
N ASN A 35 16.15 6.15 2.68
CA ASN A 35 16.89 5.09 1.97
C ASN A 35 15.98 3.95 1.53
N MET A 36 14.94 3.67 2.31
CA MET A 36 13.95 2.66 2.00
C MET A 36 13.04 3.11 0.85
N ILE A 37 12.57 4.36 0.90
CA ILE A 37 11.67 4.92 -0.11
C ILE A 37 12.35 5.10 -1.46
N PHE A 38 13.60 5.56 -1.49
CA PHE A 38 14.35 5.78 -2.74
C PHE A 38 15.35 4.66 -3.06
N SER A 39 15.15 3.47 -2.48
CA SER A 39 15.96 2.29 -2.80
C SER A 39 15.84 1.90 -4.28
N SER A 40 16.92 1.31 -4.82
CA SER A 40 16.94 0.79 -6.20
C SER A 40 16.17 -0.53 -6.39
N TYR A 41 15.76 -1.19 -5.30
CA TYR A 41 15.00 -2.43 -5.37
C TYR A 41 13.55 -2.20 -5.76
N GLN A 42 12.94 -3.19 -6.43
CA GLN A 42 11.55 -3.07 -6.91
C GLN A 42 10.54 -2.84 -5.79
N TRP A 43 10.76 -3.40 -4.60
CA TRP A 43 9.89 -3.20 -3.44
C TRP A 43 9.77 -1.72 -3.03
N SER A 44 10.76 -0.87 -3.37
CA SER A 44 10.68 0.57 -3.05
C SER A 44 9.55 1.26 -3.81
N LYS A 45 9.28 0.84 -5.04
CA LYS A 45 8.17 1.36 -5.85
C LYS A 45 6.82 0.90 -5.29
N ASP A 46 6.75 -0.33 -4.78
CA ASP A 46 5.55 -0.84 -4.14
C ASP A 46 5.24 -0.05 -2.85
N LEU A 47 6.28 0.26 -2.05
CA LEU A 47 6.17 1.14 -0.89
C LEU A 47 5.72 2.55 -1.27
N GLN A 48 6.30 3.15 -2.31
CA GLN A 48 5.90 4.47 -2.80
C GLN A 48 4.41 4.48 -3.19
N MET A 49 3.92 3.44 -3.86
CA MET A 49 2.50 3.32 -4.21
C MET A 49 1.61 3.27 -2.98
N TYR A 50 1.99 2.48 -1.96
CA TYR A 50 1.29 2.46 -0.68
C TYR A 50 1.26 3.84 0.00
N LEU A 51 2.38 4.56 0.01
CA LEU A 51 2.47 5.90 0.62
C LEU A 51 1.60 6.92 -0.12
N PHE A 52 1.60 6.91 -1.46
CA PHE A 52 0.70 7.77 -2.22
C PHE A 52 -0.76 7.45 -1.91
N LEU A 53 -1.16 6.19 -1.89
CA LEU A 53 -2.53 5.83 -1.54
C LEU A 53 -2.88 6.30 -0.12
N THR A 54 -2.00 6.09 0.84
CA THR A 54 -2.22 6.47 2.24
C THR A 54 -2.39 7.98 2.44
N TYR A 55 -1.60 8.81 1.76
CA TYR A 55 -1.58 10.26 2.05
C TYR A 55 -2.33 11.14 1.06
N ILE A 56 -2.54 10.66 -0.17
CA ILE A 56 -3.18 11.45 -1.24
C ILE A 56 -4.25 10.67 -2.02
N GLY A 57 -4.53 9.42 -1.63
CA GLY A 57 -5.47 8.55 -2.34
C GLY A 57 -6.95 8.87 -2.05
N ASN A 58 -7.26 9.46 -0.90
CA ASN A 58 -8.64 9.78 -0.46
C ASN A 58 -9.41 10.65 -1.45
N ASP A 59 -8.74 11.57 -2.15
CA ASP A 59 -9.40 12.46 -3.11
C ASP A 59 -9.66 11.80 -4.48
N LYS A 60 -9.16 10.57 -4.69
CA LYS A 60 -9.14 9.91 -6.01
C LYS A 60 -10.02 8.67 -6.14
N MET A 61 -10.47 8.09 -5.02
CA MET A 61 -11.27 6.87 -5.02
C MET A 61 -12.11 6.77 -3.74
N ASN A 62 -13.12 5.92 -3.73
CA ASN A 62 -13.92 5.71 -2.53
C ASN A 62 -13.12 4.93 -1.45
N ALA A 63 -13.60 4.94 -0.21
CA ALA A 63 -12.90 4.32 0.91
C ALA A 63 -12.57 2.83 0.69
N ALA A 64 -13.53 2.03 0.19
CA ALA A 64 -13.32 0.61 -0.07
C ALA A 64 -12.26 0.38 -1.16
N GLU A 65 -12.34 1.12 -2.27
CA GLU A 65 -11.32 1.07 -3.32
C GLU A 65 -9.94 1.47 -2.79
N LEU A 66 -9.89 2.50 -1.95
CA LEU A 66 -8.65 2.98 -1.35
C LEU A 66 -8.01 1.92 -0.46
N TYR A 67 -8.78 1.37 0.47
CA TYR A 67 -8.29 0.38 1.42
C TYR A 67 -7.83 -0.90 0.71
N VAL A 68 -8.59 -1.39 -0.27
CA VAL A 68 -8.19 -2.55 -1.08
C VAL A 68 -6.86 -2.29 -1.81
N ASN A 69 -6.69 -1.09 -2.39
CA ASN A 69 -5.44 -0.72 -3.06
C ASN A 69 -4.28 -0.55 -2.07
N ARG A 70 -4.49 0.12 -0.92
CA ARG A 70 -3.48 0.26 0.15
C ARG A 70 -3.01 -1.12 0.58
N PHE A 71 -3.96 -2.00 0.87
CA PHE A 71 -3.68 -3.36 1.33
C PHE A 71 -2.90 -4.17 0.28
N TYR A 72 -3.32 -4.13 -0.99
CA TYR A 72 -2.61 -4.78 -2.09
C TYR A 72 -1.16 -4.34 -2.19
N TRP A 73 -0.92 -3.01 -2.27
CA TRP A 73 0.42 -2.49 -2.47
C TRP A 73 1.31 -2.72 -1.26
N PHE A 74 0.75 -2.68 -0.05
CA PHE A 74 1.53 -2.93 1.15
C PHE A 74 1.90 -4.40 1.34
N LYS A 75 0.98 -5.32 1.04
CA LYS A 75 1.28 -6.76 1.02
C LYS A 75 2.31 -7.12 -0.04
N LYS A 76 2.19 -6.55 -1.25
CA LYS A 76 3.18 -6.73 -2.31
C LYS A 76 4.55 -6.22 -1.89
N PHE A 77 4.61 -5.00 -1.34
CA PHE A 77 5.83 -4.42 -0.79
C PHE A 77 6.49 -5.35 0.22
N TYR A 78 5.75 -5.83 1.24
CA TYR A 78 6.30 -6.71 2.26
C TYR A 78 6.85 -8.02 1.67
N TYR A 79 6.12 -8.62 0.72
CA TYR A 79 6.53 -9.86 0.06
C TYR A 79 7.80 -9.69 -0.80
N ASP A 80 7.91 -8.61 -1.56
CA ASP A 80 9.10 -8.36 -2.37
C ASP A 80 10.29 -7.87 -1.51
N TYR A 81 10.03 -7.15 -0.41
CA TYR A 81 11.03 -6.78 0.59
C TYR A 81 11.58 -8.00 1.32
N SER A 82 10.72 -8.92 1.77
CA SER A 82 11.14 -10.08 2.55
C SER A 82 12.02 -11.05 1.77
N LYS A 83 11.84 -11.12 0.46
CA LYS A 83 12.73 -11.88 -0.45
C LYS A 83 14.14 -11.33 -0.52
N THR A 84 14.33 -10.01 -0.33
CA THR A 84 15.63 -9.36 -0.46
C THR A 84 16.31 -9.11 0.87
N GLU A 85 15.54 -8.65 1.87
CA GLU A 85 16.07 -8.19 3.16
C GLU A 85 15.72 -9.15 4.32
N GLY A 86 14.88 -10.15 4.06
CA GLY A 86 14.35 -11.05 5.08
C GLY A 86 13.07 -10.53 5.74
N ASN A 87 12.47 -11.36 6.60
CA ASN A 87 11.22 -11.02 7.26
C ASN A 87 11.42 -9.91 8.31
N ASP A 88 10.57 -8.89 8.25
CA ASP A 88 10.53 -7.79 9.21
C ASP A 88 9.20 -7.81 9.98
N VAL A 89 9.29 -8.09 11.29
CA VAL A 89 8.12 -8.17 12.18
C VAL A 89 7.43 -6.82 12.34
N GLY A 90 8.16 -5.72 12.25
CA GLY A 90 7.60 -4.37 12.33
C GLY A 90 6.72 -4.03 11.12
N ILE A 91 7.14 -4.44 9.92
CA ILE A 91 6.31 -4.30 8.71
C ILE A 91 5.08 -5.21 8.79
N GLU A 92 5.24 -6.44 9.26
CA GLU A 92 4.13 -7.37 9.45
C GLU A 92 3.07 -6.82 10.43
N GLN A 93 3.51 -6.22 11.54
CA GLN A 93 2.62 -5.55 12.49
C GLN A 93 1.85 -4.39 11.86
N GLN A 94 2.49 -3.59 10.99
CA GLN A 94 1.80 -2.52 10.27
C GLN A 94 0.73 -3.04 9.31
N ILE A 95 0.90 -4.24 8.72
CA ILE A 95 -0.15 -4.87 7.90
C ILE A 95 -1.36 -5.21 8.77
N THR A 96 -1.14 -5.72 9.97
CA THR A 96 -2.23 -5.98 10.94
C THR A 96 -2.94 -4.69 11.33
N MET A 97 -2.20 -3.60 11.61
CA MET A 97 -2.79 -2.29 11.89
C MET A 97 -3.65 -1.78 10.73
N LEU A 98 -3.20 -1.98 9.48
CA LEU A 98 -3.99 -1.61 8.31
C LEU A 98 -5.30 -2.42 8.23
N LEU A 99 -5.29 -3.70 8.57
CA LEU A 99 -6.52 -4.49 8.66
C LEU A 99 -7.46 -3.97 9.76
N GLU A 100 -6.92 -3.57 10.90
CA GLU A 100 -7.72 -2.97 11.98
C GLU A 100 -8.34 -1.62 11.53
N GLU A 101 -7.59 -0.77 10.83
CA GLU A 101 -8.13 0.45 10.19
C GLU A 101 -9.29 0.10 9.25
N MET A 102 -9.10 -0.91 8.39
CA MET A 102 -10.14 -1.37 7.46
C MET A 102 -11.40 -1.85 8.17
N VAL A 103 -11.27 -2.59 9.28
CA VAL A 103 -12.42 -3.08 10.06
C VAL A 103 -13.22 -1.93 10.65
N ASN A 104 -12.56 -0.84 11.04
CA ASN A 104 -13.23 0.32 11.62
C ASN A 104 -13.90 1.23 10.59
N ASP A 105 -13.29 1.36 9.40
CA ASP A 105 -13.71 2.35 8.40
C ASP A 105 -14.61 1.78 7.29
N LEU A 106 -14.56 0.47 7.04
CA LEU A 106 -15.35 -0.17 6.00
C LEU A 106 -16.72 -0.61 6.54
N PRO A 107 -17.76 -0.60 5.68
CA PRO A 107 -19.08 -1.02 6.10
C PRO A 107 -19.12 -2.51 6.43
N ASN A 108 -20.04 -2.90 7.32
CA ASN A 108 -20.17 -4.30 7.78
C ASN A 108 -20.45 -5.32 6.67
N ASP A 109 -20.97 -4.88 5.52
CA ASP A 109 -21.25 -5.70 4.34
C ASP A 109 -20.09 -5.75 3.33
N PHE A 110 -18.92 -5.22 3.69
CA PHE A 110 -17.71 -5.33 2.88
C PHE A 110 -17.31 -6.80 2.65
N ASP A 111 -17.03 -7.17 1.39
CA ASP A 111 -16.63 -8.51 1.00
C ASP A 111 -15.16 -8.79 1.35
N TRP A 112 -14.91 -9.26 2.57
CA TRP A 112 -13.57 -9.58 3.08
C TRP A 112 -12.81 -10.63 2.26
N ASN A 113 -13.47 -11.41 1.40
CA ASN A 113 -12.80 -12.36 0.51
C ASN A 113 -11.83 -11.66 -0.45
N VAL A 114 -12.01 -10.37 -0.74
CA VAL A 114 -11.05 -9.59 -1.54
C VAL A 114 -9.69 -9.50 -0.86
N ILE A 115 -9.65 -9.41 0.47
CA ILE A 115 -8.42 -9.29 1.26
C ILE A 115 -7.72 -10.64 1.34
N GLU A 116 -8.48 -11.71 1.52
CA GLU A 116 -7.96 -13.08 1.46
C GLU A 116 -7.36 -13.40 0.07
N GLU A 117 -8.03 -12.98 -1.02
CA GLU A 117 -7.52 -13.14 -2.37
C GLU A 117 -6.18 -12.41 -2.55
N ILE A 118 -6.04 -11.19 -2.01
CA ILE A 118 -4.77 -10.46 -2.02
C ILE A 118 -3.68 -11.17 -1.21
N TYR A 119 -4.01 -11.67 -0.01
CA TYR A 119 -3.06 -12.46 0.80
C TYR A 119 -2.49 -13.63 0.01
N ASN A 120 -3.35 -14.35 -0.71
CA ASN A 120 -2.96 -15.53 -1.49
C ASN A 120 -2.12 -15.19 -2.74
N LEU A 121 -2.10 -13.93 -3.20
CA LEU A 121 -1.18 -13.49 -4.26
C LEU A 121 0.27 -13.36 -3.75
N PHE A 122 0.46 -13.24 -2.43
CA PHE A 122 1.74 -12.92 -1.79
C PHE A 122 1.98 -13.81 -0.55
N PRO A 123 2.20 -15.13 -0.76
CA PRO A 123 2.36 -16.11 0.32
C PRO A 123 3.70 -15.99 1.05
#